data_AF-A0AA88A168-F1
#
_entry.id   AF-A0AA88A168-F1
#
_cell.length_a   1.000
_cell.length_b   1.000
_cell.length_c   1.000
_cell.angle_alpha   90.00
_cell.angle_beta   90.00
_cell.angle_gamma   90.00
#
_symmetry.space_group_name_H-M   'P 1'
#
loop_
_entity.id
_entity.type
_entity.pdbx_description
1 polymer ?
#
loop_
_entity_poly.entity_id
_entity_poly.type
_entity_poly.pdbx_seq_one_letter_code
_entity_poly.pdbx_strand_id
1 'polypeptide(L)'
;MKNVSAISALLVVVVMMTVFMAKLGQAAISCSQVDMALRPSLEYLKGTVTQPPVECCSGVATIKQNTPTKIDRESRRRHYYKMWIPR
;
A
#
# COMPACT_ATOMS: atom_id res chain seq x y z
N MET A 1 -40.60 9.87 11.03
CA MET A 1 -40.22 9.43 9.67
C MET A 1 -39.26 10.38 8.94
N LYS A 2 -38.91 11.55 9.48
CA LYS A 2 -37.96 12.51 8.86
C LYS A 2 -36.50 12.12 9.14
N ASN A 3 -36.30 11.63 10.35
CA ASN A 3 -35.08 11.15 10.97
C ASN A 3 -34.56 9.82 10.37
N VAL A 4 -35.45 8.91 9.95
CA VAL A 4 -35.05 7.62 9.36
C VAL A 4 -34.39 7.82 7.99
N SER A 5 -34.87 8.78 7.20
CA SER A 5 -34.29 9.14 5.89
C SER A 5 -32.93 9.82 5.99
N ALA A 6 -32.70 10.58 7.07
CA ALA A 6 -31.40 11.20 7.34
C ALA A 6 -30.37 10.15 7.79
N ILE A 7 -30.80 9.19 8.62
CA ILE A 7 -29.94 8.09 9.08
C ILE A 7 -29.55 7.17 7.91
N SER A 8 -30.47 6.86 7.01
CA SER A 8 -30.16 6.03 5.83
C SER A 8 -29.18 6.72 4.89
N ALA A 9 -29.34 8.03 4.65
CA ALA A 9 -28.41 8.80 3.83
C ALA A 9 -27.01 8.86 4.46
N LEU A 10 -26.92 9.05 5.78
CA LEU A 10 -25.65 9.07 6.51
C LEU A 10 -24.93 7.72 6.43
N LEU A 11 -25.66 6.61 6.59
CA LEU A 11 -25.11 5.26 6.47
C LEU A 11 -24.54 4.99 5.07
N VAL A 12 -25.24 5.40 4.01
CA VAL A 12 -24.77 5.25 2.63
C VAL A 12 -23.47 6.04 2.42
N VAL A 13 -23.37 7.27 2.93
CA VAL A 13 -22.15 8.08 2.82
C VAL A 13 -20.98 7.43 3.56
N VAL A 14 -21.20 6.91 4.77
CA VAL A 14 -20.16 6.20 5.54
C VAL A 14 -19.69 4.94 4.82
N VAL A 15 -20.61 4.14 4.28
CA VAL A 15 -20.26 2.94 3.51
C VAL A 15 -19.46 3.32 2.25
N MET A 16 -19.88 4.33 1.50
CA MET A 16 -19.14 4.81 0.32
C MET A 16 -17.73 5.31 0.68
N MET A 17 -17.58 6.05 1.78
CA MET A 17 -16.28 6.50 2.29
C MET A 17 -15.36 5.31 2.66
N THR A 18 -15.89 4.30 3.34
CA THR A 18 -15.10 3.10 3.70
C THR A 18 -14.68 2.30 2.47
N VAL A 19 -15.55 2.17 1.47
CA VAL A 19 -15.22 1.52 0.19
C VAL A 19 -14.18 2.32 -0.59
N PHE A 20 -14.26 3.66 -0.57
CA PHE A 20 -13.29 4.52 -1.22
C PHE A 20 -11.90 4.42 -0.57
N MET A 21 -11.84 4.45 0.77
CA MET A 21 -10.59 4.23 1.52
C MET A 21 -10.03 2.82 1.31
N ALA A 22 -10.90 1.80 1.24
CA ALA A 22 -10.51 0.45 0.89
C ALA A 22 -9.97 0.38 -0.55
N LYS A 23 -10.52 1.13 -1.50
CA LYS A 23 -10.00 1.23 -2.88
C LYS A 23 -8.64 1.90 -2.96
N LEU A 24 -8.42 2.98 -2.20
CA LEU A 24 -7.11 3.61 -2.02
C LEU A 24 -6.08 2.62 -1.41
N GLY A 25 -6.53 1.72 -0.54
CA GLY A 25 -5.73 0.63 0.02
C GLY A 25 -5.58 -0.60 -0.89
N GLN A 26 -6.52 -0.87 -1.80
CA GLN A 26 -6.50 -2.04 -2.69
C GLN A 26 -5.52 -1.87 -3.86
N ALA A 27 -5.21 -0.63 -4.24
CA ALA A 27 -4.13 -0.32 -5.18
C ALA A 27 -2.76 -0.16 -4.49
N ALA A 28 -2.75 -0.13 -3.15
CA ALA A 28 -1.57 0.10 -2.34
C ALA A 28 -1.28 -1.17 -1.53
N ILE A 29 -0.37 -2.00 -2.05
CA ILE A 29 0.24 -3.08 -1.26
C ILE A 29 0.50 -2.59 0.18
N SER A 30 0.01 -3.34 1.17
CA SER A 30 0.12 -2.94 2.57
C SER A 30 1.57 -3.10 3.06
N CYS A 31 2.02 -2.23 3.97
CA CYS A 31 3.38 -2.33 4.53
C CYS A 31 3.65 -3.71 5.15
N SER A 32 2.63 -4.37 5.71
CA SER A 32 2.75 -5.73 6.26
C SER A 32 2.95 -6.79 5.17
N GLN A 33 2.29 -6.67 4.01
CA GLN A 33 2.54 -7.55 2.86
C GLN A 33 3.94 -7.33 2.27
N VAL A 34 4.42 -6.09 2.22
CA VAL A 34 5.80 -5.77 1.81
C VAL A 34 6.80 -6.41 2.77
N ASP A 35 6.58 -6.23 4.08
CA ASP A 35 7.43 -6.79 5.11
C ASP A 35 7.51 -8.31 4.99
N MET A 36 6.37 -9.00 4.93
CA MET A 36 6.31 -10.46 4.79
C MET A 36 7.02 -10.97 3.52
N ALA A 37 6.87 -10.27 2.40
CA ALA A 37 7.53 -10.62 1.15
C ALA A 37 9.05 -10.35 1.16
N LEU A 38 9.53 -9.41 2.01
CA LEU A 38 10.94 -9.05 2.14
C LEU A 38 11.64 -9.73 3.33
N ARG A 39 10.93 -10.32 4.30
CA ARG A 39 11.54 -11.10 5.39
C ARG A 39 12.62 -12.08 4.92
N PRO A 40 12.44 -12.90 3.86
CA PRO A 40 13.48 -13.79 3.37
C PRO A 40 14.68 -13.05 2.72
N SER A 41 14.56 -11.77 2.39
CA SER A 41 15.63 -10.97 1.79
C SER A 41 16.59 -10.34 2.82
N LEU A 42 16.23 -10.35 4.11
CA LEU A 42 16.94 -9.60 5.14
C LEU A 42 18.40 -10.03 5.31
N GLU A 43 18.69 -11.32 5.23
CA GLU A 43 20.06 -11.83 5.33
C GLU A 43 20.92 -11.39 4.14
N TYR A 44 20.35 -11.41 2.94
CA TYR A 44 21.03 -10.91 1.75
C TYR A 44 21.26 -9.40 1.82
N LEU A 45 20.26 -8.63 2.26
CA LEU A 45 20.36 -7.17 2.44
C LEU A 45 21.35 -6.78 3.54
N LYS A 46 21.50 -7.62 4.58
CA LYS A 46 22.52 -7.45 5.62
C LYS A 46 23.92 -7.88 5.18
N GLY A 47 24.06 -8.47 3.99
CA GLY A 47 25.32 -8.97 3.46
C GLY A 47 25.83 -10.23 4.18
N THR A 48 24.98 -10.92 4.94
CA THR A 48 25.36 -12.18 5.62
C THR A 48 25.39 -13.36 4.66
N VAL A 49 24.71 -13.25 3.51
CA VAL A 49 24.73 -14.24 2.43
C VAL A 49 25.03 -13.56 1.10
N THR A 50 25.75 -14.25 0.21
CA THR A 50 26.19 -13.71 -1.09
C THR A 50 25.13 -13.81 -2.18
N GLN A 51 24.09 -14.63 -1.99
CA GLN A 51 23.01 -14.83 -2.96
C GLN A 51 21.64 -14.71 -2.29
N PRO A 52 20.65 -14.08 -2.95
CA PRO A 52 19.31 -13.95 -2.41
C PRO A 52 18.57 -15.29 -2.45
N PRO A 53 17.78 -15.63 -1.42
CA PRO A 53 16.90 -16.79 -1.46
C PRO A 53 15.88 -16.68 -2.61
N VAL A 54 15.47 -17.82 -3.18
CA VAL A 54 14.44 -17.86 -4.24
C VAL A 54 13.14 -17.19 -3.78
N GLU A 55 12.78 -17.38 -2.51
CA GLU A 55 11.63 -16.75 -1.86
C GLU A 55 11.71 -15.22 -1.86
N CYS A 56 12.90 -14.64 -1.71
CA CYS A 56 13.12 -13.20 -1.82
C CYS A 56 12.79 -12.71 -3.24
N CYS A 57 13.27 -13.42 -4.27
CA CYS A 57 13.01 -13.04 -5.66
C CYS A 57 11.53 -13.15 -6.02
N SER A 58 10.85 -14.20 -5.55
CA SER A 58 9.40 -14.40 -5.72
C SER A 58 8.58 -13.30 -5.01
N GLY A 59 8.95 -12.96 -3.77
CA GLY A 59 8.31 -11.88 -3.00
C GLY A 59 8.45 -10.52 -3.69
N VAL A 60 9.65 -10.19 -4.18
CA VAL A 60 9.91 -8.94 -4.92
C VAL A 60 9.14 -8.90 -6.24
N ALA A 61 9.07 -10.01 -6.97
CA ALA A 61 8.28 -10.10 -8.21
C ALA A 61 6.78 -9.86 -7.96
N THR A 62 6.25 -10.44 -6.87
CA THR A 62 4.87 -10.25 -6.42
C THR A 62 4.61 -8.78 -6.07
N ILE A 63 5.51 -8.11 -5.35
CA ILE A 63 5.39 -6.67 -5.06
C ILE A 63 5.37 -5.85 -6.35
N LYS A 64 6.26 -6.16 -7.30
CA LYS A 64 6.38 -5.46 -8.58
C LYS A 64 5.09 -5.54 -9.41
N GLN A 65 4.46 -6.71 -9.46
CA GLN A 65 3.20 -6.94 -10.19
C GLN A 65 2.02 -6.23 -9.54
N ASN A 66 1.95 -6.25 -8.21
CA ASN A 66 0.88 -5.61 -7.44
C ASN A 66 1.04 -4.08 -7.29
N THR A 67 2.08 -3.49 -7.89
CA THR A 67 2.26 -2.03 -7.96
C THR A 67 2.29 -1.56 -9.42
N PRO A 68 1.24 -1.77 -10.22
CA PRO A 68 1.33 -1.59 -11.68
C PRO A 68 1.49 -0.13 -12.13
N THR A 69 0.98 0.85 -11.38
CA THR A 69 0.89 2.24 -11.84
C THR A 69 2.13 3.07 -11.49
N LYS A 70 2.98 3.36 -12.49
CA LYS A 70 4.08 4.33 -12.35
C LYS A 70 3.61 5.70 -11.85
N ILE A 71 2.41 6.13 -12.26
CA ILE A 71 1.81 7.42 -11.87
C ILE A 71 1.49 7.46 -10.36
N ASP A 72 1.02 6.37 -9.77
CA ASP A 72 0.76 6.32 -8.32
C ASP A 72 2.08 6.41 -7.52
N ARG A 73 3.11 5.69 -7.96
CA ARG A 73 4.44 5.75 -7.33
C ARG A 73 5.05 7.15 -7.39
N GLU A 74 4.92 7.86 -8.50
CA GLU A 74 5.43 9.23 -8.65
C GLU A 74 4.62 10.25 -7.86
N SER A 75 3.30 10.15 -7.89
CA SER A 75 2.41 11.02 -7.11
C SER A 75 2.71 10.90 -5.61
N ARG A 76 2.82 9.67 -5.11
CA ARG A 76 3.19 9.38 -3.72
C ARG A 76 4.58 9.87 -3.38
N ARG A 77 5.58 9.63 -4.24
CA ARG A 77 6.96 10.14 -4.04
C ARG A 77 6.97 11.66 -3.94
N ARG A 78 6.26 12.37 -4.83
CA ARG A 78 6.17 13.84 -4.77
C ARG A 78 5.50 14.34 -3.51
N HIS A 79 4.46 13.67 -3.03
CA HIS A 79 3.81 14.01 -1.78
C HIS A 79 4.74 13.85 -0.57
N TYR A 80 5.43 12.71 -0.46
CA TYR A 80 6.43 12.49 0.60
C TYR A 80 7.59 13.49 0.51
N TYR A 81 8.10 13.80 -0.69
CA TYR A 81 9.20 14.75 -0.86
C TYR A 81 8.79 16.17 -0.45
N LYS A 82 7.56 16.60 -0.75
CA LYS A 82 7.02 17.89 -0.27
C LYS A 82 6.83 17.94 1.26
N MET A 83 6.54 16.80 1.89
CA MET A 83 6.37 16.69 3.34
C MET A 83 7.71 16.69 4.09
N TRP A 84 8.78 16.17 3.46
CA TRP A 84 10.09 15.98 4.10
C TRP A 84 11.12 17.06 3.80
N ILE A 85 10.88 17.97 2.84
CA ILE A 85 11.70 19.17 2.68
C ILE A 85 11.24 20.20 3.73
N PRO A 86 12.07 20.49 4.75
CA PRO A 86 11.82 21.65 5.60
C PRO A 86 12.07 22.89 4.72
N ARG A 87 11.11 23.83 4.70
CA ARG A 87 11.34 25.15 4.10
C ARG A 87 12.41 25.91 4.87
#